data_AF-A0A1C8EAQ5-F1
#
_entry.id   AF-A0A1C8EAQ5-F1
#
_cell.length_a   1.000
_cell.length_b   1.000
_cell.length_c   1.000
_cell.angle_alpha   90.00
_cell.angle_beta   90.00
_cell.angle_gamma   90.00
#
_symmetry.space_group_name_H-M   'P 1'
#
loop_
_entity.id
_entity.type
_entity.pdbx_description
1 polymer ?
#
loop_
_entity_poly.entity_id
_entity_poly.type
_entity_poly.pdbx_seq_one_letter_code
_entity_poly.pdbx_strand_id
1 'polypeptide(L)' 'SERYESGVIPYAKMGYWDADYVIKETDILALFRITPQPGVDPIEASAAIAGESSTATWTVVWTDLLTACD' A
#
# COMPACT_ATOMS: atom_id res chain seq x y z
N SER A 1 10.48 14.50 4.23
CA SER A 1 10.25 13.36 5.14
C SER A 1 10.78 12.12 4.46
N GLU A 2 11.32 11.15 5.22
CA GLU A 2 11.94 9.93 4.66
C GLU A 2 11.00 9.13 3.73
N ARG A 3 9.68 9.31 3.85
CA ARG A 3 8.66 8.64 3.05
C ARG A 3 8.56 9.11 1.58
N TYR A 4 8.88 10.38 1.31
CA TYR A 4 8.71 11.00 -0.02
C TYR A 4 10.04 11.25 -0.74
N GLU A 5 11.15 10.79 -0.15
CA GLU A 5 12.42 10.76 -0.86
C GLU A 5 12.36 9.71 -1.99
N SER A 6 12.98 10.03 -3.11
CA SER A 6 13.03 9.14 -4.26
C SER A 6 13.66 7.79 -3.89
N GLY A 7 13.03 6.70 -4.32
CA GLY A 7 13.54 5.36 -4.11
C GLY A 7 12.44 4.32 -4.04
N VAL A 8 12.86 3.06 -3.99
CA VAL A 8 11.97 1.91 -3.80
C VAL A 8 11.88 1.62 -2.31
N ILE A 9 10.66 1.52 -1.80
CA ILE A 9 10.38 1.13 -0.42
C ILE A 9 9.26 0.07 -0.40
N PRO A 10 9.21 -0.81 0.62
CA PRO A 10 8.14 -1.82 0.73
C PRO A 10 6.75 -1.19 0.80
N TYR A 11 5.75 -1.80 0.16
CA TYR A 11 4.36 -1.33 0.17
C TYR A 11 3.76 -1.29 1.57
N ALA A 12 4.14 -2.22 2.45
CA ALA A 12 3.72 -2.20 3.86
C ALA A 12 4.23 -0.96 4.62
N LYS A 13 5.33 -0.35 4.17
CA LYS A 13 5.84 0.92 4.70
C LYS A 13 5.31 2.15 3.94
N MET A 14 4.53 1.94 2.87
CA MET A 14 3.94 3.01 2.08
C MET A 14 2.58 3.49 2.59
N GLY A 15 2.01 2.82 3.59
CA GLY A 15 0.68 3.11 4.15
C GLY A 15 -0.43 2.17 3.68
N TYR A 16 -0.11 1.15 2.89
CA TYR A 16 -1.08 0.20 2.33
C TYR A 16 -1.31 -1.06 3.18
N TRP A 17 -0.78 -1.08 4.41
CA TRP A 17 -1.10 -2.06 5.44
C TRP A 17 -1.41 -1.35 6.75
N ASP A 18 -2.60 -1.60 7.28
CA ASP A 18 -3.03 -1.11 8.58
C ASP A 18 -3.92 -2.18 9.22
N ALA A 19 -3.43 -2.79 10.30
CA ALA A 19 -4.15 -3.85 11.03
C ALA A 19 -5.27 -3.30 11.92
N ASP A 20 -5.22 -2.00 12.24
CA ASP A 20 -6.18 -1.32 13.11
C ASP A 20 -7.23 -0.51 12.31
N TYR A 21 -7.19 -0.58 10.97
CA TYR A 21 -8.15 0.11 10.10
C TYR A 21 -9.59 -0.33 10.40
N VAL A 22 -10.41 0.62 10.82
CA VAL A 22 -11.84 0.41 11.05
C VAL A 22 -12.60 0.60 9.74
N ILE A 23 -13.12 -0.50 9.21
CA ILE A 23 -13.93 -0.52 7.98
C ILE A 23 -15.14 0.40 8.13
N LYS A 24 -15.36 1.27 7.14
CA LYS A 24 -16.54 2.13 7.06
C LYS A 24 -17.62 1.46 6.21
N GLU A 25 -18.88 1.82 6.45
CA GLU A 25 -20.02 1.29 5.68
C GLU A 25 -19.95 1.62 4.18
N THR A 26 -19.24 2.68 3.81
CA THR A 26 -19.07 3.14 2.44
C THR A 26 -17.89 2.50 1.72
N ASP A 27 -17.05 1.71 2.40
CA ASP A 27 -15.86 1.11 1.80
C ASP A 27 -16.23 -0.07 0.90
N ILE A 28 -15.54 -0.21 -0.22
CA ILE A 28 -15.67 -1.39 -1.10
C ILE A 28 -14.66 -2.44 -0.62
N LEU A 29 -15.17 -3.60 -0.19
CA LEU A 29 -14.35 -4.72 0.28
C LEU A 29 -14.07 -5.72 -0.83
N ALA A 30 -12.81 -6.17 -0.93
CA ALA A 30 -12.38 -7.22 -1.83
C ALA A 30 -11.63 -8.31 -1.05
N LEU A 31 -11.96 -9.59 -1.33
CA LEU A 31 -11.27 -10.74 -0.76
C LEU A 31 -10.38 -11.39 -1.82
N PHE A 32 -9.10 -11.51 -1.52
CA PHE A 32 -8.13 -12.15 -2.41
C PHE A 32 -7.64 -13.47 -1.82
N ARG A 33 -7.57 -14.50 -2.67
CA ARG A 33 -6.74 -15.68 -2.41
C ARG A 33 -5.36 -15.38 -2.97
N ILE A 34 -4.38 -15.17 -2.09
CA ILE A 34 -3.01 -14.82 -2.47
C ILE A 34 -2.11 -16.03 -2.22
N THR A 35 -1.26 -16.33 -3.19
CA THR A 35 -0.16 -17.30 -3.04
C THR A 35 1.16 -16.55 -3.23
N PRO A 36 1.78 -16.04 -2.16
CA PRO A 36 3.06 -15.35 -2.26
C PRO A 36 4.13 -16.28 -2.81
N GLN A 37 5.10 -15.71 -3.53
CA GLN A 37 6.30 -16.44 -3.93
C GLN A 37 7.12 -16.82 -2.68
N PRO A 38 7.94 -17.88 -2.73
CA PRO A 38 8.82 -18.23 -1.62
C PRO A 38 9.72 -17.05 -1.20
N GLY A 39 9.74 -16.72 0.09
CA GLY A 39 10.51 -15.61 0.65
C GLY A 39 9.83 -14.24 0.60
N VAL A 40 8.64 -14.13 -0.02
CA VAL A 40 7.82 -12.91 0.04
C VAL A 40 6.94 -12.95 1.28
N ASP A 41 7.02 -11.89 2.08
CA ASP A 41 6.19 -11.74 3.27
C ASP A 41 4.71 -11.58 2.89
N PRO A 42 3.76 -12.30 3.54
CA PRO A 42 2.34 -12.20 3.22
C PRO A 42 1.72 -10.82 3.42
N ILE A 43 2.21 -10.02 4.38
CA ILE A 43 1.73 -8.66 4.62
C ILE A 43 2.20 -7.76 3.48
N GLU A 44 3.47 -7.86 3.08
CA GLU A 44 3.98 -7.11 1.92
C GLU A 44 3.23 -7.47 0.64
N ALA A 45 2.96 -8.75 0.39
CA ALA A 45 2.18 -9.17 -0.77
C ALA A 45 0.75 -8.61 -0.76
N SER A 46 0.12 -8.53 0.41
CA SER A 46 -1.22 -7.97 0.57
C SER A 46 -1.22 -6.45 0.39
N ALA A 47 -0.22 -5.77 0.96
CA ALA A 47 -0.02 -4.34 0.82
C ALA A 47 0.26 -3.94 -0.65
N ALA A 48 1.01 -4.77 -1.38
CA ALA A 48 1.26 -4.56 -2.81
C ALA A 48 -0.03 -4.62 -3.63
N ILE A 49 -0.92 -5.58 -3.36
CA ILE A 49 -2.24 -5.65 -4.02
C ILE A 49 -3.07 -4.40 -3.69
N ALA A 50 -3.14 -4.01 -2.42
CA ALA A 50 -3.88 -2.82 -2.00
C ALA A 50 -3.32 -1.55 -2.66
N GLY A 51 -1.99 -1.40 -2.71
CA GLY A 51 -1.32 -0.26 -3.33
C GLY A 51 -1.60 -0.15 -4.83
N GLU A 52 -1.25 -1.18 -5.61
CA GLU A 52 -1.34 -1.15 -7.08
C GLU A 52 -2.79 -1.20 -7.59
N SER A 53 -3.76 -1.58 -6.75
CA SER A 53 -5.19 -1.49 -7.08
C SER A 53 -5.86 -0.19 -6.63
N SER A 54 -5.11 0.72 -6.01
CA SER A 54 -5.59 2.03 -5.58
C SER A 54 -4.74 3.16 -6.18
N THR A 55 -3.60 3.49 -5.57
CA THR A 55 -2.82 4.70 -5.85
C THR A 55 -1.31 4.50 -5.89
N ALA A 56 -0.78 3.32 -5.57
CA ALA A 56 0.65 3.08 -5.53
C ALA A 56 1.26 2.78 -6.91
N THR A 57 2.58 2.90 -6.97
CA THR A 57 3.43 2.27 -7.99
C THR A 57 4.73 1.79 -7.34
N TRP A 58 5.60 1.12 -8.10
CA TRP A 58 6.81 0.43 -7.63
C TRP A 58 7.91 1.30 -6.99
N THR A 59 7.83 2.62 -7.12
CA THR A 59 8.78 3.58 -6.54
C THR A 59 8.03 4.78 -6.00
N VAL A 60 8.61 5.45 -5.00
CA VAL A 60 8.05 6.69 -4.45
C VAL A 60 7.98 7.76 -5.54
N VAL A 61 6.82 8.41 -5.64
CA VAL A 61 6.60 9.57 -6.51
C VAL A 61 6.21 10.78 -5.67
N TRP A 62 6.93 11.89 -5.84
CA TRP A 62 6.68 13.10 -5.06
C TRP A 62 5.30 13.72 -5.34
N THR A 63 4.69 13.39 -6.49
CA THR A 63 3.37 13.88 -6.89
C THR A 63 2.24 13.44 -5.96
N ASP A 64 2.46 12.41 -5.13
CA ASP A 64 1.54 12.04 -4.05
C ASP A 64 1.28 13.24 -3.10
N LEU A 65 2.27 14.13 -2.92
CA LEU A 65 2.13 15.34 -2.11
C LEU A 65 1.18 16.40 -2.70
N LEU A 66 0.75 16.24 -3.95
CA LEU A 66 -0.23 17.15 -4.58
C LEU A 66 -1.68 16.78 -4.26
N THR A 67 -1.90 15.57 -3.75
CA THR A 67 -3.23 15.05 -3.38
C THR A 67 -3.31 14.63 -1.92
N ALA A 68 -2.19 14.59 -1.20
CA ALA A 68 -2.15 14.41 0.25
C ALA A 68 -2.90 15.57 0.92
N CYS A 69 -4.11 15.31 1.42
CA CYS A 69 -4.79 16.21 2.33
C CYS A 69 -4.01 16.25 3.65
N ASP A 70 -3.70 17.46 4.13
CA ASP A 70 -3.13 17.70 5.47
C ASP A 70 -4.02 17.12 6.59
#